data_AF-A0AA89C4U2-F1
#
_entry.id   AF-A0AA89C4U2-F1
#
_cell.length_a   1.000
_cell.length_b   1.000
_cell.length_c   1.000
_cell.angle_alpha   90.00
_cell.angle_beta   90.00
_cell.angle_gamma   90.00
#
_symmetry.space_group_name_H-M   'P 1'
#
loop_
_entity.id
_entity.type
_entity.pdbx_description
1 polymer ?
#
loop_
_entity_poly.entity_id
_entity_poly.type
_entity_poly.pdbx_seq_one_letter_code
_entity_poly.pdbx_strand_id
1 'polypeptide(L)'
;MSKISELKDRLREQEAYYASACVQLSALNIQMEQLAKRFERAEEKGQKSFRYSLRMRMAVLEGVRNMFYEFASLKANVISRLRHEILIEHVFSEANMADLNDSYPIFGRYGLPLFMVGNNNEDEEEDGELDEEEEDDYLTETDEELPRERRRGNYYILSEYYLILYSLLELGVSDI
;
A
#
# COMPACT_ATOMS: atom_id res chain seq x y z
N MET A 1 -25.25 -1.47 -28.07
CA MET A 1 -25.01 -1.98 -26.71
C MET A 1 -25.54 -0.97 -25.72
N SER A 2 -26.16 -1.39 -24.61
CA SER A 2 -26.69 -0.44 -23.62
C SER A 2 -25.54 0.20 -22.85
N LYS A 3 -25.57 1.53 -22.69
CA LYS A 3 -24.57 2.34 -21.95
C LYS A 3 -24.30 1.77 -20.54
N ILE A 4 -25.34 1.23 -19.90
CA ILE A 4 -25.24 0.59 -18.58
C ILE A 4 -24.37 -0.67 -18.59
N SER A 5 -24.39 -1.45 -19.68
CA SER A 5 -23.55 -2.65 -19.81
C SER A 5 -22.07 -2.27 -19.85
N GLU A 6 -21.73 -1.24 -20.63
CA GLU A 6 -20.37 -0.76 -20.75
C GLU A 6 -19.82 -0.22 -19.42
N LEU A 7 -20.64 0.53 -18.66
CA LEU A 7 -20.26 1.01 -17.33
C LEU A 7 -20.03 -0.14 -16.34
N LYS A 8 -20.84 -1.21 -16.41
CA LYS A 8 -20.67 -2.40 -15.57
C LYS A 8 -19.41 -3.19 -15.92
N ASP A 9 -19.08 -3.31 -17.21
CA ASP A 9 -17.86 -3.99 -17.66
C ASP A 9 -16.62 -3.20 -17.19
N ARG A 10 -16.62 -1.88 -17.35
CA ARG A 10 -15.57 -1.00 -16.80
C ARG A 10 -15.47 -1.09 -15.29
N LEU A 11 -16.60 -1.13 -14.58
CA LEU A 11 -16.61 -1.28 -13.11
C LEU A 11 -15.93 -2.58 -12.69
N ARG A 12 -16.28 -3.71 -13.31
CA ARG A 12 -15.67 -5.02 -13.03
C ARG A 12 -14.17 -5.01 -13.26
N GLU A 13 -13.72 -4.38 -14.33
CA GLU A 13 -12.30 -4.26 -14.64
C GLU A 13 -11.55 -3.46 -13.54
N GLN A 14 -12.11 -2.31 -13.13
CA GLN A 14 -11.48 -1.50 -12.08
C GLN A 14 -11.50 -2.20 -10.71
N GLU A 15 -12.56 -2.95 -10.40
CA GLU A 15 -12.64 -3.79 -9.20
C GLU A 15 -11.58 -4.90 -9.20
N ALA A 16 -11.31 -5.52 -10.36
CA ALA A 16 -10.25 -6.51 -10.50
C ALA A 16 -8.85 -5.91 -10.25
N TYR A 17 -8.56 -4.73 -10.80
CA TYR A 17 -7.30 -4.03 -10.53
C TYR A 17 -7.15 -3.64 -9.06
N TYR A 18 -8.22 -3.14 -8.44
CA TYR A 18 -8.23 -2.80 -7.02
C TYR A 18 -7.98 -4.03 -6.14
N ALA A 19 -8.68 -5.13 -6.39
CA ALA A 19 -8.48 -6.37 -5.65
C ALA A 19 -7.04 -6.90 -5.77
N SER A 20 -6.47 -6.86 -6.98
CA SER A 20 -5.06 -7.23 -7.21
C SER A 20 -4.11 -6.36 -6.39
N ALA A 21 -4.31 -5.04 -6.37
CA ALA A 21 -3.50 -4.12 -5.58
C ALA A 21 -3.58 -4.40 -4.07
N CYS A 22 -4.77 -4.72 -3.53
CA CYS A 22 -4.93 -5.11 -2.14
C CYS A 22 -4.19 -6.41 -1.79
N VAL A 23 -4.18 -7.39 -2.72
CA VAL A 23 -3.41 -8.63 -2.54
C VAL A 23 -1.91 -8.31 -2.48
N GLN A 24 -1.40 -7.49 -3.39
CA GLN A 24 0.01 -7.08 -3.37
C GLN A 24 0.37 -6.31 -2.09
N LEU A 25 -0.49 -5.39 -1.64
CA LEU A 25 -0.29 -4.63 -0.42
C LEU A 25 -0.18 -5.53 0.82
N SER A 26 -1.04 -6.54 0.92
CA SER A 26 -0.99 -7.50 2.02
C SER A 26 0.27 -8.38 1.98
N ALA A 27 0.70 -8.81 0.80
CA ALA A 27 1.96 -9.55 0.62
C ALA A 27 3.18 -8.71 1.05
N LEU A 28 3.22 -7.42 0.68
CA LEU A 28 4.29 -6.51 1.05
C LEU A 28 4.35 -6.26 2.57
N ASN A 29 3.19 -6.14 3.24
CA ASN A 29 3.14 -6.01 4.70
C ASN A 29 3.74 -7.24 5.41
N ILE A 30 3.41 -8.45 4.95
CA ILE A 30 3.98 -9.69 5.48
C ILE A 30 5.51 -9.70 5.29
N GLN A 31 6.00 -9.30 4.12
CA GLN A 31 7.43 -9.24 3.85
C GLN A 31 8.15 -8.21 4.73
N MET A 32 7.54 -7.05 4.95
CA MET A 32 8.09 -6.02 5.83
C MET A 32 8.20 -6.52 7.27
N GLU A 33 7.18 -7.19 7.80
CA GLU A 33 7.21 -7.78 9.14
C GLU A 33 8.33 -8.83 9.27
N GLN A 34 8.52 -9.65 8.23
CA GLN A 34 9.61 -10.63 8.22
C GLN A 34 11.00 -9.97 8.19
N LEU A 35 11.17 -8.87 7.46
CA LEU A 35 12.42 -8.12 7.44
C LEU A 35 12.68 -7.42 8.78
N ALA A 36 11.65 -6.84 9.41
CA ALA A 36 11.76 -6.23 10.73
C ALA A 36 12.25 -7.24 11.78
N LYS A 37 11.64 -8.43 11.85
CA LYS A 37 12.09 -9.53 12.74
C LYS A 37 13.53 -9.97 12.46
N ARG A 38 13.98 -9.93 11.20
CA ARG A 38 15.38 -10.25 10.85
C ARG A 38 16.32 -9.12 11.26
N PHE A 39 15.87 -7.88 11.20
CA PHE A 39 16.62 -6.69 11.60
C PHE A 39 16.86 -6.70 13.11
N GLU A 40 15.82 -6.92 13.91
CA GLU A 40 15.92 -7.07 15.37
C GLU A 40 16.95 -8.17 15.74
N ARG A 41 16.86 -9.35 15.12
CA ARG A 41 17.84 -10.42 15.35
C ARG A 41 19.28 -10.06 14.93
N ALA A 42 19.43 -9.19 13.93
CA ALA A 42 20.74 -8.73 13.48
C ALA A 42 21.32 -7.69 14.45
N GLU A 43 20.45 -6.89 15.07
CA GLU A 43 20.77 -5.94 16.12
C GLU A 43 21.21 -6.64 17.40
N GLU A 44 20.45 -7.61 17.88
CA GLU A 44 20.81 -8.46 19.03
C GLU A 44 22.19 -9.12 18.86
N LYS A 45 22.57 -9.45 17.61
CA LYS A 45 23.84 -10.11 17.27
C LYS A 45 24.97 -9.15 16.90
N GLY A 46 24.75 -7.83 16.93
CA GLY A 46 25.75 -6.83 16.58
C GLY A 46 26.21 -6.84 15.11
N GLN A 47 25.41 -7.39 14.19
CA GLN A 47 25.81 -7.61 12.79
C GLN A 47 25.61 -6.35 11.93
N LYS A 48 26.51 -5.36 12.09
CA LYS A 48 26.40 -4.01 11.49
C LYS A 48 26.15 -4.01 9.98
N SER A 49 26.89 -4.80 9.19
CA SER A 49 26.74 -4.88 7.73
C SER A 49 25.39 -5.46 7.30
N PHE A 50 24.88 -6.45 8.05
CA PHE A 50 23.59 -7.06 7.77
C PHE A 50 22.43 -6.13 8.11
N ARG A 51 22.53 -5.35 9.20
CA ARG A 51 21.56 -4.29 9.55
C ARG A 51 21.41 -3.27 8.42
N TYR A 52 22.51 -2.80 7.85
CA TYR A 52 22.46 -1.84 6.74
C TYR A 52 21.75 -2.42 5.52
N SER A 53 22.07 -3.66 5.15
CA SER A 53 21.38 -4.33 4.04
C SER A 53 19.88 -4.48 4.29
N LEU A 54 19.48 -4.86 5.50
CA LEU A 54 18.08 -4.99 5.88
C LEU A 54 17.36 -3.64 5.89
N ARG A 55 18.00 -2.58 6.40
CA ARG A 55 17.44 -1.21 6.36
C ARG A 55 17.18 -0.76 4.93
N MET A 56 18.13 -0.98 4.01
CA MET A 56 17.94 -0.65 2.61
C MET A 56 16.76 -1.41 1.98
N ARG A 57 16.62 -2.70 2.28
CA ARG A 57 15.49 -3.51 1.78
C ARG A 57 14.15 -3.05 2.35
N MET A 58 14.09 -2.72 3.64
CA MET A 58 12.88 -2.18 4.27
C MET A 58 12.47 -0.85 3.63
N ALA A 59 13.43 0.07 3.40
CA ALA A 59 13.15 1.35 2.74
C ALA A 59 12.61 1.18 1.30
N VAL A 60 13.14 0.22 0.55
CA VAL A 60 12.63 -0.10 -0.80
C VAL A 60 11.22 -0.68 -0.74
N LEU A 61 10.96 -1.66 0.12
CA LEU A 61 9.62 -2.26 0.25
C LEU A 61 8.60 -1.22 0.71
N GLU A 62 8.98 -0.31 1.59
CA GLU A 62 8.15 0.80 2.03
C GLU A 62 7.73 1.69 0.85
N GLY A 63 8.67 2.04 -0.04
CA GLY A 63 8.38 2.79 -1.26
C GLY A 63 7.41 2.06 -2.19
N VAL A 64 7.62 0.76 -2.43
CA VAL A 64 6.73 -0.05 -3.28
C VAL A 64 5.34 -0.21 -2.65
N ARG A 65 5.28 -0.41 -1.34
CA ARG A 65 4.02 -0.48 -0.59
C ARG A 65 3.21 0.82 -0.74
N ASN A 66 3.86 1.96 -0.59
CA ASN A 66 3.21 3.27 -0.72
C ASN A 66 2.68 3.48 -2.14
N MET A 67 3.41 3.03 -3.16
CA MET A 67 2.94 3.06 -4.55
C MET A 67 1.65 2.22 -4.75
N PHE A 68 1.60 1.00 -4.21
CA PHE A 68 0.39 0.17 -4.30
C PHE A 68 -0.77 0.74 -3.49
N TYR A 69 -0.48 1.39 -2.35
CA TYR A 69 -1.49 2.08 -1.55
C TYR A 69 -2.13 3.25 -2.32
N GLU A 70 -1.32 4.09 -2.94
CA GLU A 70 -1.80 5.19 -3.80
C GLU A 70 -2.58 4.66 -5.00
N PHE A 71 -2.06 3.62 -5.67
CA PHE A 71 -2.76 2.99 -6.79
C PHE A 71 -4.13 2.43 -6.37
N ALA A 72 -4.21 1.70 -5.25
CA ALA A 72 -5.47 1.20 -4.72
C ALA A 72 -6.44 2.33 -4.39
N SER A 73 -5.95 3.42 -3.79
CA SER A 73 -6.76 4.61 -3.47
C SER A 73 -7.32 5.28 -4.72
N LEU A 74 -6.51 5.42 -5.78
CA LEU A 74 -6.97 5.94 -7.06
C LEU A 74 -8.06 5.04 -7.68
N LYS A 75 -7.87 3.72 -7.67
CA LYS A 75 -8.86 2.77 -8.20
C LYS A 75 -10.15 2.76 -7.39
N ALA A 76 -10.09 2.84 -6.06
CA ALA A 76 -11.27 2.95 -5.19
C ALA A 76 -12.11 4.20 -5.52
N ASN A 77 -11.44 5.33 -5.78
CA ASN A 77 -12.11 6.56 -6.22
C ASN A 77 -12.81 6.38 -7.58
N VAL A 78 -12.17 5.72 -8.54
CA VAL A 78 -12.76 5.44 -9.85
C VAL A 78 -13.97 4.50 -9.72
N ILE A 79 -13.86 3.43 -8.94
CA ILE A 79 -14.96 2.50 -8.64
C ILE A 79 -16.15 3.26 -8.05
N SER A 80 -15.89 4.15 -7.09
CA SER A 80 -16.94 4.95 -6.46
C SER A 80 -17.66 5.86 -7.45
N ARG A 81 -16.92 6.49 -8.38
CA ARG A 81 -17.51 7.31 -9.47
C ARG A 81 -18.34 6.46 -10.43
N LEU A 82 -17.82 5.32 -10.89
CA LEU A 82 -18.55 4.43 -11.80
C LEU A 82 -19.82 3.88 -11.17
N ARG A 83 -19.79 3.51 -9.88
CA ARG A 83 -20.99 3.09 -9.14
C ARG A 83 -22.03 4.20 -9.08
N HIS A 84 -21.60 5.44 -8.85
CA HIS A 84 -22.50 6.60 -8.86
C HIS A 84 -23.11 6.86 -10.24
N GLU A 85 -22.32 6.78 -11.31
CA GLU A 85 -22.81 6.93 -12.70
C GLU A 85 -23.85 5.85 -13.05
N ILE A 86 -23.60 4.59 -12.66
CA ILE A 86 -24.56 3.49 -12.87
C ILE A 86 -25.88 3.76 -12.14
N LEU A 87 -25.82 4.25 -10.89
CA LEU A 87 -27.01 4.60 -10.12
C LEU A 87 -27.81 5.71 -10.80
N ILE A 88 -27.13 6.78 -11.22
CA ILE A 88 -27.77 7.91 -11.92
C ILE A 88 -28.48 7.43 -13.20
N GLU A 89 -27.80 6.64 -14.03
CA GLU A 89 -28.38 6.10 -15.27
C GLU A 89 -29.56 5.15 -15.00
N HIS A 90 -29.52 4.38 -13.90
CA HIS A 90 -30.63 3.54 -13.46
C HIS A 90 -31.84 4.38 -13.03
N VAL A 91 -31.61 5.40 -12.18
CA VAL A 91 -32.66 6.31 -11.70
C VAL A 91 -33.28 7.10 -12.83
N PHE A 92 -32.52 7.57 -13.82
CA PHE A 92 -33.08 8.24 -15.00
C PHE A 92 -33.86 7.28 -15.93
N SER A 93 -33.48 6.00 -15.96
CA SER A 93 -34.25 4.97 -16.67
C SER A 93 -35.56 4.64 -15.95
N GLU A 94 -35.55 4.67 -14.61
CA GLU A 94 -36.71 4.42 -13.75
C GLU A 94 -37.58 5.66 -13.53
N ALA A 95 -37.09 6.88 -13.71
CA ALA A 95 -37.89 8.11 -13.60
C ALA A 95 -38.92 8.28 -14.74
N ASN A 96 -38.92 7.37 -15.73
CA ASN A 96 -40.05 7.15 -16.65
C ASN A 96 -41.15 6.23 -16.07
N MET A 97 -40.96 5.69 -14.87
CA MET A 97 -41.96 5.08 -14.02
C MET A 97 -41.89 5.73 -12.63
N ALA A 98 -42.69 6.78 -12.47
CA ALA A 98 -42.97 7.34 -11.16
C ALA A 98 -43.45 6.25 -10.19
N ASP A 99 -43.04 6.41 -8.93
CA ASP A 99 -43.34 5.60 -7.75
C ASP A 99 -42.50 4.32 -7.56
N LEU A 100 -41.41 4.43 -6.80
CA LEU A 100 -41.37 3.72 -5.51
C LEU A 100 -40.38 4.34 -4.52
N ASN A 101 -40.86 4.36 -3.28
CA ASN A 101 -40.26 4.85 -2.06
C ASN A 101 -39.15 3.91 -1.54
N ASP A 102 -38.32 4.46 -0.65
CA ASP A 102 -37.43 3.80 0.32
C ASP A 102 -36.01 3.33 -0.09
N SER A 103 -35.05 3.98 0.60
CA SER A 103 -33.82 3.43 1.15
C SER A 103 -32.65 3.14 0.21
N TYR A 104 -31.91 4.18 -0.18
CA TYR A 104 -30.50 4.04 -0.52
C TYR A 104 -29.61 4.67 0.57
N PRO A 105 -28.62 3.94 1.11
CA PRO A 105 -27.75 4.45 2.16
C PRO A 105 -26.88 5.58 1.60
N ILE A 106 -26.90 6.72 2.31
CA ILE A 106 -26.00 7.85 2.07
C ILE A 106 -24.58 7.37 2.36
N PHE A 107 -23.81 7.08 1.31
CA PHE A 107 -22.38 6.84 1.45
C PHE A 107 -21.68 8.18 1.75
N GLY A 108 -20.92 8.22 2.84
CA GLY A 108 -20.10 9.38 3.18
C GLY A 108 -19.01 9.63 2.13
N ARG A 109 -18.29 10.76 2.27
CA ARG A 109 -17.27 11.31 1.35
C ARG A 109 -16.10 10.36 1.00
N TYR A 110 -16.07 9.14 1.55
CA TYR A 110 -15.03 8.12 1.42
C TYR A 110 -15.56 6.72 1.07
N GLY A 111 -16.83 6.56 0.68
CA GLY A 111 -17.36 5.28 0.18
C GLY A 111 -17.54 4.16 1.22
N LEU A 112 -17.46 4.46 2.51
CA LEU A 112 -17.79 3.54 3.61
C LEU A 112 -19.26 3.68 4.04
N PRO A 113 -19.99 2.58 4.34
CA PRO A 113 -21.35 2.64 4.85
C PRO A 113 -21.39 3.18 6.31
N LEU A 114 -22.32 4.10 6.57
CA LEU A 114 -22.38 4.96 7.78
C LEU A 114 -22.50 4.20 9.12
N PHE A 115 -22.90 2.92 9.13
CA PHE A 115 -23.07 2.13 10.36
C PHE A 115 -21.76 1.61 10.97
N MET A 116 -20.60 1.83 10.32
CA MET A 116 -19.28 1.48 10.86
C MET A 116 -18.50 2.67 11.43
N VAL A 117 -19.07 3.89 11.43
CA VAL A 117 -18.51 5.02 12.19
C VAL A 117 -19.03 4.93 13.62
N GLY A 118 -18.46 3.99 14.37
CA GLY A 118 -18.62 3.92 15.81
C GLY A 118 -17.89 5.08 16.47
N ASN A 119 -18.62 5.84 17.29
CA ASN A 119 -18.11 6.81 18.26
C ASN A 119 -16.89 6.26 19.01
N ASN A 120 -15.73 6.87 18.82
CA ASN A 120 -14.63 6.83 19.78
C ASN A 120 -14.25 8.29 20.08
N ASN A 121 -15.01 8.91 20.98
CA ASN A 121 -14.52 10.00 21.80
C ASN A 121 -14.13 9.36 23.14
N GLU A 122 -12.85 9.43 23.47
CA GLU A 122 -12.19 9.31 24.79
C GLU A 122 -10.70 9.46 24.41
N ASP A 123 -10.20 10.68 24.34
CA ASP A 123 -9.48 11.36 25.44
C ASP A 123 -8.35 10.47 25.98
N GLU A 124 -7.10 10.82 25.64
CA GLU A 124 -5.97 10.77 26.56
C GLU A 124 -4.82 11.60 25.97
N GLU A 125 -4.60 12.76 26.60
CA GLU A 125 -3.38 13.55 26.53
C GLU A 125 -2.23 12.74 27.15
N GLU A 126 -1.04 12.74 26.55
CA GLU A 126 0.18 12.58 27.34
C GLU A 126 1.37 13.28 26.67
N ASP A 127 1.92 14.23 27.43
CA ASP A 127 3.06 15.05 27.12
C ASP A 127 4.36 14.24 27.29
N GLY A 128 5.30 14.42 26.37
CA GLY A 128 6.63 13.84 26.47
C GLY A 128 7.66 14.74 25.78
N GLU A 129 8.12 15.76 26.49
CA GLU A 129 9.38 16.44 26.20
C GLU A 129 10.51 15.38 26.21
N LEU A 130 11.23 15.25 25.10
CA LEU A 130 12.53 14.58 25.09
C LEU A 130 13.55 15.60 24.59
N ASP A 131 14.35 16.07 25.54
CA ASP A 131 15.61 16.78 25.33
C ASP A 131 16.53 15.91 24.47
N GLU A 132 16.95 16.43 23.32
CA GLU A 132 18.12 15.90 22.60
C GLU A 132 19.30 16.86 22.84
N GLU A 133 19.93 16.74 24.02
CA GLU A 133 21.33 17.08 24.21
C GLU A 133 22.18 15.81 23.97
N GLU A 134 22.99 15.82 22.91
CA GLU A 134 24.45 15.75 22.93
C GLU A 134 24.99 15.22 21.58
N GLU A 135 25.80 16.08 20.96
CA GLU A 135 26.72 15.74 19.89
C GLU A 135 27.70 14.67 20.39
N ASP A 136 28.04 13.69 19.55
CA ASP A 136 29.32 12.99 19.67
C ASP A 136 29.95 12.74 18.29
N ASP A 137 30.94 13.60 18.02
CA ASP A 137 32.16 13.47 17.23
C ASP A 137 32.25 12.39 16.13
N TYR A 138 32.36 12.90 14.89
CA TYR A 138 33.09 12.22 13.82
C TYR A 138 34.59 12.31 14.10
N LEU A 139 35.30 11.17 14.15
CA LEU A 139 36.74 10.88 13.88
C LEU A 139 37.12 9.62 14.72
N THR A 140 37.92 8.61 14.34
CA THR A 140 38.88 8.32 13.26
C THR A 140 39.03 6.79 13.12
N GLU A 141 39.34 6.34 11.91
CA GLU A 141 40.14 5.17 11.48
C GLU A 141 40.64 4.15 12.53
N THR A 142 40.42 2.86 12.27
CA THR A 142 41.51 1.88 12.04
C THR A 142 40.96 0.61 11.37
N ASP A 143 41.61 0.23 10.27
CA ASP A 143 41.48 -1.05 9.59
C ASP A 143 41.82 -2.22 10.53
N GLU A 144 40.87 -3.14 10.73
CA GLU A 144 41.17 -4.53 11.04
C GLU A 144 40.54 -5.42 9.97
N GLU A 145 41.42 -5.99 9.15
CA GLU A 145 41.12 -6.93 8.06
C GLU A 145 40.35 -8.15 8.59
N LEU A 146 39.09 -8.30 8.16
CA LEU A 146 38.37 -9.58 8.26
C LEU A 146 38.35 -10.31 6.90
N PRO A 147 38.48 -11.66 6.88
CA PRO A 147 38.81 -12.41 5.68
C PRO A 147 37.76 -12.27 4.56
N ARG A 148 38.25 -12.07 3.34
CA ARG A 148 37.48 -11.98 2.09
C ARG A 148 36.86 -13.32 1.69
N GLU A 149 35.89 -13.82 2.43
CA GLU A 149 35.12 -15.00 2.01
C GLU A 149 33.63 -14.86 2.35
N ARG A 150 32.90 -14.20 1.44
CA ARG A 150 31.52 -14.50 1.00
C ARG A 150 31.02 -13.43 0.03
N ARG A 151 31.69 -13.29 -1.12
CA ARG A 151 31.09 -12.64 -2.30
C ARG A 151 30.16 -13.63 -3.02
N ARG A 152 29.06 -14.00 -2.36
CA ARG A 152 27.88 -14.58 -3.00
C ARG A 152 26.67 -13.95 -2.34
N GLY A 153 26.16 -12.87 -2.92
CA GLY A 153 24.97 -12.25 -2.36
C GLY A 153 24.59 -10.87 -2.87
N ASN A 154 24.93 -10.48 -4.10
CA ASN A 154 24.43 -9.24 -4.69
C ASN A 154 23.48 -9.43 -5.89
N TYR A 155 23.17 -10.68 -6.26
CA TYR A 155 22.23 -10.97 -7.36
C TYR A 155 20.76 -11.13 -6.92
N TYR A 156 20.49 -11.23 -5.61
CA TYR A 156 19.12 -11.39 -5.10
C TYR A 156 18.29 -10.11 -5.13
N ILE A 157 18.95 -8.95 -5.04
CA ILE A 157 18.26 -7.66 -5.13
C ILE A 157 17.74 -7.49 -6.56
N LEU A 158 18.60 -7.69 -7.58
CA LEU A 158 18.17 -7.58 -8.98
C LEU A 158 17.12 -8.63 -9.38
N SER A 159 17.16 -9.86 -8.82
CA SER A 159 16.15 -10.88 -9.14
C SER A 159 14.77 -10.60 -8.55
N GLU A 160 14.70 -10.04 -7.34
CA GLU A 160 13.43 -9.65 -6.71
C GLU A 160 12.85 -8.39 -7.40
N TYR A 161 13.70 -7.46 -7.83
CA TYR A 161 13.29 -6.33 -8.67
C TYR A 161 12.73 -6.78 -10.02
N TYR A 162 13.31 -7.81 -10.65
CA TYR A 162 12.78 -8.38 -11.88
C TYR A 162 11.38 -8.96 -11.65
N LEU A 163 11.14 -9.67 -10.56
CA LEU A 163 9.80 -10.21 -10.24
C LEU A 163 8.76 -9.10 -10.01
N ILE A 164 9.13 -8.03 -9.32
CA ILE A 164 8.25 -6.88 -9.09
C ILE A 164 7.99 -6.13 -10.40
N LEU A 165 9.04 -5.84 -11.20
CA LEU A 165 8.90 -5.22 -12.52
C LEU A 165 8.07 -6.07 -13.49
N TYR A 166 8.23 -7.39 -13.49
CA TYR A 166 7.42 -8.30 -14.30
C TYR A 166 5.95 -8.30 -13.85
N SER A 167 5.69 -8.27 -12.54
CA SER A 167 4.31 -8.14 -12.03
C SER A 167 3.67 -6.80 -12.40
N LEU A 168 4.46 -5.71 -12.47
CA LEU A 168 3.99 -4.40 -12.93
C LEU A 168 3.78 -4.35 -14.46
N LEU A 169 4.60 -5.06 -15.24
CA LEU A 169 4.44 -5.21 -16.68
C LEU A 169 3.22 -6.08 -17.05
N GLU A 170 2.94 -7.15 -16.31
CA GLU A 170 1.72 -7.97 -16.47
C GLU A 170 0.45 -7.20 -16.08
N LEU A 171 0.56 -6.20 -15.20
CA LEU A 171 -0.54 -5.30 -14.82
C LEU A 171 -0.78 -4.15 -15.82
N GLY A 172 -0.08 -4.13 -16.96
CA GLY A 172 -0.31 -3.15 -18.04
C GLY A 172 0.11 -1.73 -17.68
N VAL A 173 1.01 -1.55 -16.70
CA VAL A 173 1.61 -0.26 -16.37
C VAL A 173 2.73 0.04 -17.40
N SER A 174 2.33 0.26 -18.65
CA SER A 174 3.25 0.62 -19.74
C SER A 174 3.39 2.14 -19.94
N ASP A 175 2.57 2.93 -19.24
CA ASP A 175 2.52 4.40 -19.37
C ASP A 175 2.72 5.07 -17.99
N ILE A 176 3.98 5.09 -17.51
CA ILE A 176 4.49 6.11 -16.56
C ILE A 176 5.82 6.63 -17.13
#